data_AF-A0A0A2VS07-F1
#
_entry.id   AF-A0A0A2VS07-F1
#
_cell.length_a   1.000
_cell.length_b   1.000
_cell.length_c   1.000
_cell.angle_alpha   90.00
_cell.angle_beta   90.00
_cell.angle_gamma   90.00
#
_symmetry.space_group_name_H-M   'P 1'
#
loop_
_entity.id
_entity.type
_entity.pdbx_description
1 polymer ?
#
loop_
_entity_poly.entity_id
_entity_poly.type
_entity_poly.pdbx_seq_one_letter_code
_entity_poly.pdbx_strand_id
1 'polypeptide(L)'
;MLPTPDTSHVPYERVYEPAEDSFLLLDTLSSPAECAFLTNRFAHPAPLIVEIGTGSGVVLGFVNAQCQTIFGKSEILTAGVDMNAYACRATVATVERAAADEQASTEARSGTYLGSSMADLTSCFRPGAVDVLIFNPPYVPTPEMPVQPETFSPEVPAPAAVDPSFDDDSYLLALSYAGGANGMETTDRLLPDLARILSARGCAYVLLCAQNKPDLVKLKIPELLGKGWKAQTVGSSGKTAGWEKLQVLRIWNEAVL
;
A
#
# COMPACT_ATOMS: atom_id res chain seq x y z
N MET A 1 13.20 8.88 14.81
CA MET A 1 12.57 8.31 13.60
C MET A 1 12.54 6.81 13.81
N LEU A 2 11.46 6.15 13.39
CA LEU A 2 11.37 4.69 13.45
C LEU A 2 12.24 4.08 12.33
N PRO A 3 12.78 2.86 12.49
CA PRO A 3 13.65 2.26 11.49
C PRO A 3 12.87 1.89 10.22
N THR A 4 13.45 2.19 9.06
CA THR A 4 12.98 1.70 7.76
C THR A 4 13.39 0.23 7.59
N PRO A 5 12.49 -0.67 7.15
CA PRO A 5 12.84 -2.07 6.88
C PRO A 5 14.00 -2.24 5.89
N ASP A 6 14.84 -3.26 6.11
CA ASP A 6 15.84 -3.70 5.15
C ASP A 6 15.18 -4.33 3.92
N THR A 7 15.45 -3.75 2.75
CA THR A 7 15.02 -4.25 1.44
C THR A 7 16.19 -4.66 0.55
N SER A 8 17.38 -4.89 1.10
CA SER A 8 18.58 -5.27 0.33
C SER A 8 18.47 -6.58 -0.46
N HIS A 9 17.49 -7.44 -0.14
CA HIS A 9 17.21 -8.67 -0.87
C HIS A 9 16.30 -8.49 -2.09
N VAL A 10 15.73 -7.30 -2.26
CA VAL A 10 14.71 -7.07 -3.29
C VAL A 10 15.40 -6.97 -4.66
N PRO A 11 14.95 -7.75 -5.67
CA PRO A 11 15.46 -7.65 -7.03
C PRO A 11 14.85 -6.42 -7.73
N TYR A 12 15.52 -5.27 -7.62
CA TYR A 12 14.99 -4.00 -8.11
C TYR A 12 14.89 -3.90 -9.64
N GLU A 13 15.50 -4.84 -10.36
CA GLU A 13 15.25 -5.04 -11.79
C GLU A 13 13.79 -5.44 -12.11
N ARG A 14 13.06 -5.99 -11.12
CA ARG A 14 11.68 -6.50 -11.27
C ARG A 14 10.69 -5.91 -10.29
N VAL A 15 11.16 -5.26 -9.24
CA VAL A 15 10.33 -4.81 -8.11
C VAL A 15 10.66 -3.36 -7.82
N TYR A 16 9.62 -2.57 -7.50
CA TYR A 16 9.78 -1.17 -7.16
C TYR A 16 10.73 -0.96 -5.97
N GLU A 17 11.78 -0.15 -6.20
CA GLU A 17 12.69 0.30 -5.15
C GLU A 17 12.02 1.39 -4.31
N PRO A 18 12.04 1.30 -2.97
CA PRO A 18 11.51 2.35 -2.11
C PRO A 18 12.05 3.74 -2.46
N ALA A 19 11.16 4.69 -2.67
CA ALA A 19 11.50 6.09 -2.96
C ALA A 19 10.75 7.07 -2.04
N GLU A 20 10.79 8.36 -2.38
CA GLU A 20 10.19 9.45 -1.61
C GLU A 20 8.70 9.25 -1.30
N ASP A 21 7.96 8.59 -2.19
CA ASP A 21 6.56 8.23 -2.00
C ASP A 21 6.34 7.18 -0.90
N SER A 22 7.21 6.17 -0.88
CA SER A 22 7.25 5.11 0.11
C SER A 22 7.58 5.74 1.47
N PHE A 23 8.65 6.54 1.54
CA PHE A 23 9.04 7.20 2.79
C PHE A 23 7.97 8.18 3.29
N LEU A 24 7.27 8.88 2.39
CA LEU A 24 6.14 9.71 2.78
C LEU A 24 5.01 8.90 3.44
N LEU A 25 4.72 7.68 2.96
CA LEU A 25 3.74 6.79 3.61
C LEU A 25 4.21 6.38 5.01
N LEU A 26 5.49 6.01 5.18
CA LEU A 26 6.07 5.65 6.48
C LEU A 26 5.94 6.81 7.47
N ASP A 27 6.36 8.01 7.06
CA ASP A 27 6.27 9.23 7.86
C ASP A 27 4.83 9.60 8.21
N THR A 28 3.91 9.44 7.25
CA THR A 28 2.49 9.74 7.45
C THR A 28 1.86 8.79 8.48
N LEU A 29 2.06 7.48 8.29
CA LEU A 29 1.47 6.43 9.14
C LEU A 29 2.03 6.45 10.56
N SER A 30 3.29 6.88 10.73
CA SER A 30 3.93 7.05 12.04
C SER A 30 3.78 8.44 12.65
N SER A 31 3.06 9.35 11.98
CA SER A 31 2.83 10.69 12.51
C SER A 31 1.95 10.66 13.76
N PRO A 32 2.16 11.55 14.75
CA PRO A 32 1.36 11.54 15.98
C PRO A 32 -0.16 11.64 15.75
N ALA A 33 -0.59 12.39 14.74
CA ALA A 33 -2.00 12.55 14.39
C ALA A 33 -2.61 11.25 13.85
N GLU A 34 -1.88 10.54 12.99
CA GLU A 34 -2.35 9.28 12.42
C GLU A 34 -2.27 8.13 13.41
N CYS A 35 -1.21 8.04 14.23
CA CYS A 35 -1.15 7.08 15.32
C CYS A 35 -2.33 7.25 16.28
N ALA A 36 -2.67 8.49 16.64
CA ALA A 36 -3.83 8.77 17.49
C ALA A 36 -5.15 8.35 16.82
N PHE A 37 -5.32 8.63 15.53
CA PHE A 37 -6.50 8.19 14.78
C PHE A 37 -6.61 6.67 14.74
N LEU A 38 -5.54 5.97 14.34
CA LEU A 38 -5.52 4.51 14.18
C LEU A 38 -5.71 3.80 15.53
N THR A 39 -5.03 4.26 16.58
CA THR A 39 -5.18 3.72 17.95
C THR A 39 -6.63 3.84 18.42
N ASN A 40 -7.24 5.02 18.30
CA ASN A 40 -8.61 5.26 18.76
C ASN A 40 -9.64 4.49 17.91
N ARG A 41 -9.49 4.53 16.59
CA ARG A 41 -10.43 3.88 15.65
C ARG A 41 -10.39 2.37 15.77
N PHE A 42 -9.22 1.80 16.04
CA PHE A 42 -9.00 0.37 16.04
C PHE A 42 -8.78 -0.24 17.41
N ALA A 43 -9.30 0.34 18.51
CA ALA A 43 -9.12 -0.16 19.88
C ALA A 43 -9.47 -1.67 20.02
N HIS A 44 -10.69 -2.05 19.64
CA HIS A 44 -11.15 -3.45 19.61
C HIS A 44 -12.17 -3.67 18.48
N PRO A 45 -12.19 -4.81 17.76
CA PRO A 45 -11.23 -5.93 17.79
C PRO A 45 -9.91 -5.60 17.06
N ALA A 46 -9.04 -6.60 16.87
CA ALA A 46 -7.82 -6.51 16.07
C ALA A 46 -8.13 -6.15 14.60
N PRO A 47 -7.50 -5.11 14.02
CA PRO A 47 -7.72 -4.74 12.63
C PRO A 47 -6.99 -5.67 11.65
N LEU A 48 -7.58 -5.89 10.48
CA LEU A 48 -6.88 -6.38 9.28
C LEU A 48 -6.37 -5.21 8.43
N ILE A 49 -5.05 -5.09 8.32
CA ILE A 49 -4.35 -4.14 7.47
C ILE A 49 -3.96 -4.84 6.17
N VAL A 50 -4.30 -4.24 5.04
CA VAL A 50 -3.94 -4.73 3.70
C VAL A 50 -3.20 -3.64 2.94
N GLU A 51 -2.02 -3.95 2.42
CA GLU A 51 -1.35 -3.13 1.41
C GLU A 51 -1.62 -3.72 0.02
N ILE A 52 -2.04 -2.87 -0.92
CA ILE A 52 -2.16 -3.18 -2.35
C ILE A 52 -0.92 -2.64 -3.06
N GLY A 53 -0.38 -3.40 -4.01
CA GLY A 53 0.84 -3.04 -4.74
C GLY A 53 2.04 -2.99 -3.79
N THR A 54 2.28 -4.07 -3.03
CA THR A 54 3.27 -4.08 -1.96
C THR A 54 4.70 -3.80 -2.44
N GLY A 55 5.02 -4.10 -3.70
CA GLY A 55 6.35 -3.86 -4.24
C GLY A 55 7.44 -4.56 -3.41
N SER A 56 8.37 -3.77 -2.88
CA SER A 56 9.44 -4.24 -1.98
C SER A 56 8.91 -4.74 -0.61
N GLY A 57 7.68 -4.39 -0.24
CA GLY A 57 7.08 -4.65 1.07
C GLY A 57 7.54 -3.72 2.18
N VAL A 58 8.23 -2.63 1.84
CA VAL A 58 8.79 -1.68 2.83
C VAL A 58 7.70 -1.05 3.70
N VAL A 59 6.53 -0.73 3.14
CA VAL A 59 5.43 -0.09 3.88
C VAL A 59 4.73 -1.12 4.78
N LEU A 60 4.31 -2.28 4.24
CA LEU A 60 3.69 -3.32 5.07
C LEU A 60 4.64 -3.85 6.15
N GLY A 61 5.92 -4.02 5.83
CA GLY A 61 6.96 -4.44 6.78
C GLY A 61 7.12 -3.43 7.92
N PHE A 62 7.15 -2.13 7.58
CA PHE A 62 7.18 -1.06 8.56
C PHE A 62 5.94 -1.07 9.46
N VAL A 63 4.74 -1.17 8.87
CA VAL A 63 3.48 -1.19 9.62
C VAL A 63 3.38 -2.40 10.54
N ASN A 64 3.82 -3.57 10.08
CA ASN A 64 3.82 -4.80 10.88
C ASN A 64 4.80 -4.71 12.06
N ALA A 65 6.03 -4.28 11.80
CA ALA A 65 7.07 -4.18 12.83
C ALA A 65 6.75 -3.08 13.85
N GLN A 66 6.36 -1.89 13.37
CA GLN A 66 6.12 -0.70 14.19
C GLN A 66 4.68 -0.60 14.74
N CYS A 67 3.94 -1.71 14.78
CA CYS A 67 2.53 -1.73 15.14
C CYS A 67 2.25 -1.16 16.54
N GLN A 68 3.17 -1.35 17.49
CA GLN A 68 3.04 -0.81 18.84
C GLN A 68 3.02 0.72 18.84
N THR A 69 3.82 1.36 17.97
CA THR A 69 3.83 2.82 17.82
C THR A 69 2.63 3.32 17.01
N ILE A 70 2.26 2.62 15.94
CA ILE A 70 1.23 3.06 14.99
C ILE A 70 -0.19 2.82 15.53
N PHE A 71 -0.43 1.67 16.15
CA PHE A 71 -1.76 1.24 16.63
C PHE A 71 -1.87 1.19 18.16
N GLY A 72 -0.76 1.42 18.89
CA GLY A 72 -0.71 1.27 20.34
C GLY A 72 -0.73 -0.20 20.80
N LYS A 73 -0.62 -1.16 19.88
CA LYS A 73 -0.81 -2.60 20.15
C LYS A 73 -0.19 -3.52 19.10
N SER A 74 0.00 -4.78 19.46
CA SER A 74 0.52 -5.84 18.56
C SER A 74 -0.57 -6.76 18.00
N GLU A 75 -1.80 -6.68 18.54
CA GLU A 75 -2.97 -7.41 18.05
C GLU A 75 -3.52 -6.75 16.77
N ILE A 76 -2.73 -6.87 15.71
CA ILE A 76 -3.07 -6.52 14.34
C ILE A 76 -2.78 -7.69 13.40
N LEU A 77 -3.49 -7.76 12.28
CA LEU A 77 -3.21 -8.69 11.19
C LEU A 77 -2.75 -7.89 9.98
N THR A 78 -1.67 -8.30 9.30
CA THR A 78 -1.21 -7.67 8.07
C THR A 78 -1.25 -8.66 6.90
N ALA A 79 -1.63 -8.20 5.71
CA ALA A 79 -1.58 -8.98 4.48
C ALA A 79 -1.18 -8.10 3.29
N GLY A 80 -0.52 -8.69 2.30
CA GLY A 80 -0.11 -8.01 1.07
C GLY A 80 -0.90 -8.48 -0.15
N VAL A 81 -1.05 -7.59 -1.14
CA VAL A 81 -1.48 -7.93 -2.49
C VAL A 81 -0.58 -7.26 -3.50
N ASP A 82 -0.14 -7.99 -4.50
CA ASP A 82 0.55 -7.42 -5.66
C ASP A 82 0.21 -8.21 -6.92
N MET A 83 0.29 -7.59 -8.10
CA MET A 83 0.15 -8.30 -9.38
C MET A 83 1.45 -9.04 -9.74
N ASN A 84 2.58 -8.66 -9.15
CA ASN A 84 3.89 -9.20 -9.41
C ASN A 84 4.28 -10.25 -8.35
N ALA A 85 4.49 -11.50 -8.78
CA ALA A 85 4.91 -12.59 -7.89
C ALA A 85 6.29 -12.35 -7.25
N TYR A 86 7.19 -11.60 -7.89
CA TYR A 86 8.47 -11.21 -7.30
C TYR A 86 8.25 -10.20 -6.16
N ALA A 87 7.33 -9.25 -6.32
CA ALA A 87 6.95 -8.30 -5.27
C ALA A 87 6.29 -9.02 -4.08
N CYS A 88 5.41 -9.99 -4.33
CA CYS A 88 4.82 -10.81 -3.27
C CYS A 88 5.89 -11.53 -2.43
N ARG A 89 6.90 -12.13 -3.10
CA ARG A 89 8.01 -12.83 -2.42
C ARG A 89 8.95 -11.87 -1.68
N ALA A 90 9.30 -10.75 -2.31
CA ALA A 90 10.07 -9.68 -1.70
C ALA A 90 9.39 -9.21 -0.41
N THR A 91 8.08 -8.98 -0.46
CA THR A 91 7.27 -8.55 0.67
C THR A 91 7.29 -9.54 1.83
N VAL A 92 7.17 -10.85 1.56
CA VAL A 92 7.29 -11.87 2.62
C VAL A 92 8.62 -11.76 3.35
N ALA A 93 9.73 -11.71 2.60
CA ALA A 93 11.06 -11.59 3.19
C ALA A 93 11.27 -10.26 3.93
N THR A 94 10.75 -9.14 3.41
CA THR A 94 10.85 -7.82 4.05
C THR A 94 10.08 -7.77 5.36
N VAL A 95 8.86 -8.31 5.40
CA VAL A 95 8.04 -8.33 6.63
C VAL A 95 8.70 -9.22 7.70
N GLU A 96 9.20 -10.39 7.32
CA GLU A 96 9.92 -11.29 8.23
C GLU A 96 11.17 -10.65 8.82
N ARG A 97 11.99 -9.98 7.99
CA ARG A 97 13.18 -9.25 8.44
C ARG A 97 12.84 -8.09 9.36
N ALA A 98 11.88 -7.25 8.97
CA ALA A 98 11.47 -6.10 9.78
C ALA A 98 10.97 -6.51 11.16
N ALA A 99 10.17 -7.59 11.24
CA ALA A 99 9.69 -8.13 12.50
C ALA A 99 10.83 -8.71 13.36
N ALA A 100 11.79 -9.41 12.74
CA ALA A 100 12.97 -9.94 13.45
C ALA A 100 13.87 -8.82 13.99
N ASP A 101 14.11 -7.78 13.20
CA ASP A 101 14.95 -6.63 13.57
C ASP A 101 14.32 -5.83 14.72
N GLU A 102 13.00 -5.62 14.68
CA GLU A 102 12.26 -4.95 15.76
C GLU A 102 12.32 -5.78 17.05
N GLN A 103 12.03 -7.08 16.96
CA GLN A 103 12.08 -8.00 18.10
C GLN A 103 13.48 -8.06 18.73
N ALA A 104 14.54 -7.99 17.91
CA ALA A 104 15.92 -7.95 18.39
C ALA A 104 16.30 -6.61 19.03
N SER A 105 15.69 -5.51 18.59
CA SER A 105 16.03 -4.15 19.03
C SER A 105 15.26 -3.70 20.27
N THR A 106 13.99 -4.08 20.42
CA THR A 106 13.09 -3.52 21.44
C THR A 106 12.42 -4.57 22.33
N GLU A 107 12.61 -5.86 22.05
CA GLU A 107 11.83 -6.97 22.61
C GLU A 107 10.32 -6.91 22.32
N ALA A 108 9.85 -5.92 21.55
CA ALA A 108 8.44 -5.73 21.25
C ALA A 108 7.95 -6.76 20.22
N ARG A 109 6.73 -7.25 20.45
CA ARG A 109 6.05 -8.14 19.52
C ARG A 109 5.51 -7.35 18.32
N SER A 110 5.85 -7.78 17.12
CA SER A 110 5.27 -7.28 15.86
C SER A 110 3.86 -7.82 15.59
N GLY A 111 3.17 -7.25 14.61
CA GLY A 111 1.87 -7.72 14.15
C GLY A 111 1.91 -9.15 13.59
N THR A 112 0.74 -9.77 13.42
CA THR A 112 0.66 -11.10 12.79
C THR A 112 0.55 -10.98 11.28
N TYR A 113 1.60 -11.37 10.55
CA TYR A 113 1.58 -11.37 9.09
C TYR A 113 0.91 -12.63 8.54
N LEU A 114 -0.05 -12.44 7.64
CA LEU A 114 -0.85 -13.51 7.03
C LEU A 114 -0.29 -13.99 5.67
N GLY A 115 0.65 -13.25 5.09
CA GLY A 115 1.21 -13.52 3.77
C GLY A 115 0.85 -12.46 2.72
N SER A 116 1.35 -12.67 1.50
CA SER A 116 1.05 -11.84 0.33
C SER A 116 0.43 -12.70 -0.78
N SER A 117 -0.58 -12.15 -1.46
CA SER A 117 -1.32 -12.84 -2.52
C SER A 117 -1.11 -12.15 -3.87
N MET A 118 -0.87 -12.94 -4.91
CA MET A 118 -0.87 -12.42 -6.27
C MET A 118 -2.32 -12.21 -6.73
N ALA A 119 -2.77 -10.96 -6.80
CA ALA A 119 -4.16 -10.63 -7.16
C ALA A 119 -4.30 -9.20 -7.68
N ASP A 120 -5.38 -8.97 -8.41
CA ASP A 120 -5.77 -7.64 -8.89
C ASP A 120 -6.52 -6.88 -7.79
N LEU A 121 -5.94 -5.78 -7.33
CA LEU A 121 -6.48 -4.90 -6.28
C LEU A 121 -6.93 -5.68 -5.03
N THR A 122 -8.24 -5.77 -4.79
CA THR A 122 -8.85 -6.36 -3.59
C THR A 122 -9.63 -7.65 -3.92
N SER A 123 -9.44 -8.21 -5.12
CA SER A 123 -10.24 -9.32 -5.65
C SER A 123 -10.14 -10.61 -4.83
N CYS A 124 -9.04 -10.81 -4.09
CA CYS A 124 -8.85 -11.97 -3.21
C CYS A 124 -9.55 -11.84 -1.85
N PHE A 125 -10.10 -10.67 -1.52
CA PHE A 125 -10.73 -10.41 -0.22
C PHE A 125 -12.26 -10.37 -0.29
N ARG A 126 -12.87 -10.85 0.80
CA ARG A 126 -14.32 -10.74 1.00
C ARG A 126 -14.72 -9.27 1.21
N PRO A 127 -15.92 -8.86 0.77
CA PRO A 127 -16.48 -7.56 1.12
C PRO A 127 -16.47 -7.31 2.64
N GLY A 128 -16.19 -6.08 3.04
CA GLY A 128 -16.19 -5.65 4.44
C GLY A 128 -15.07 -6.24 5.30
N ALA A 129 -14.04 -6.85 4.72
CA ALA A 129 -13.00 -7.56 5.47
C ALA A 129 -11.82 -6.67 5.90
N VAL A 130 -11.54 -5.59 5.17
CA VAL A 130 -10.30 -4.80 5.36
C VAL A 130 -10.56 -3.61 6.27
N ASP A 131 -9.81 -3.50 7.37
CA ASP A 131 -9.93 -2.40 8.32
C ASP A 131 -9.02 -1.22 7.96
N VAL A 132 -7.80 -1.47 7.51
CA VAL A 132 -6.90 -0.43 7.01
C VAL A 132 -6.39 -0.86 5.65
N LEU A 133 -6.72 -0.10 4.62
CA LEU A 133 -6.20 -0.31 3.26
C LEU A 133 -5.09 0.70 3.01
N ILE A 134 -3.93 0.26 2.56
CA ILE A 134 -2.81 1.13 2.17
C ILE A 134 -2.58 0.92 0.69
N PHE A 135 -2.43 2.01 -0.06
CA PHE A 135 -2.18 1.94 -1.49
C PHE A 135 -1.24 3.05 -1.94
N ASN A 136 -0.06 2.62 -2.41
CA ASN A 136 0.80 3.45 -3.26
C ASN A 136 0.54 3.06 -4.73
N PRO A 137 -0.38 3.72 -5.45
CA PRO A 137 -0.73 3.34 -6.81
C PRO A 137 0.42 3.55 -7.79
N PRO A 138 0.39 2.89 -8.97
CA PRO A 138 1.10 3.42 -10.11
C PRO A 138 0.46 4.77 -10.52
N TYR A 139 1.06 5.89 -10.12
CA TYR A 139 0.48 7.23 -10.26
C TYR A 139 1.10 8.06 -11.39
N VAL A 140 2.09 7.52 -12.11
CA VAL A 140 2.79 8.26 -13.18
C VAL A 140 1.93 8.22 -14.45
N PRO A 141 1.59 9.38 -15.04
CA PRO A 141 0.86 9.40 -16.30
C PRO A 141 1.66 8.75 -17.43
N THR A 142 1.07 7.75 -18.07
CA THR A 142 1.61 7.07 -19.26
C THR A 142 0.58 7.10 -20.39
N PRO A 143 0.99 6.96 -21.67
CA PRO A 143 0.04 6.91 -22.78
C PRO A 143 -1.02 5.81 -22.63
N GLU A 144 -0.59 4.67 -22.07
CA GLU A 144 -1.40 3.49 -21.82
C GLU A 144 -0.83 2.71 -20.62
N MET A 145 -1.63 1.80 -20.08
CA MET A 145 -1.17 0.82 -19.09
C MET A 145 -0.30 -0.25 -19.75
N PRO A 146 0.67 -0.85 -19.03
CA PRO A 146 1.47 -1.95 -19.55
C PRO A 146 0.58 -3.10 -20.01
N VAL A 147 0.73 -3.50 -21.28
CA VAL A 147 0.05 -4.68 -21.83
C VAL A 147 0.86 -5.91 -21.49
N GLN A 148 0.19 -6.95 -21.00
CA GLN A 148 0.83 -8.23 -20.73
C GLN A 148 1.45 -8.80 -22.02
N PRO A 149 2.76 -9.13 -22.03
CA PRO A 149 3.39 -9.78 -23.17
C PRO A 149 2.75 -11.15 -23.49
N GLU A 150 2.67 -11.52 -24.77
CA GLU A 150 2.09 -12.82 -25.20
C GLU A 150 2.84 -14.04 -24.61
N THR A 151 4.11 -13.87 -24.28
CA THR A 151 4.98 -14.91 -23.71
C THR A 151 4.97 -14.96 -22.18
N PHE A 152 4.27 -14.03 -21.51
CA PHE A 152 4.29 -13.93 -20.05
C PHE A 152 3.46 -15.06 -19.42
N SER A 153 4.13 -16.05 -18.83
CA SER A 153 3.45 -17.16 -18.14
C SER A 153 2.70 -16.65 -16.91
N PRO A 154 1.41 -17.00 -16.72
CA PRO A 154 0.69 -16.71 -15.49
C PRO A 154 1.15 -17.58 -14.32
N GLU A 155 2.01 -18.58 -14.55
CA GLU A 155 2.56 -19.42 -13.49
C GLU A 155 3.60 -18.64 -12.68
N VAL A 156 3.46 -18.69 -11.35
CA VAL A 156 4.43 -18.13 -10.42
C VAL A 156 5.80 -18.78 -10.68
N PRO A 157 6.83 -18.01 -11.10
CA PRO A 157 8.13 -18.59 -11.41
C PRO A 157 8.66 -19.39 -10.23
N ALA A 158 9.21 -20.59 -10.47
CA ALA A 158 9.94 -21.29 -9.43
C ALA A 158 11.13 -20.41 -8.97
N PRO A 159 11.59 -20.51 -7.70
CA PRO A 159 12.73 -19.72 -7.21
C PRO A 159 14.01 -19.88 -8.05
N ALA A 160 14.12 -20.97 -8.83
CA ALA A 160 15.23 -21.30 -9.71
C ALA A 160 14.84 -21.35 -11.20
N ALA A 161 13.72 -20.71 -11.59
CA ALA A 161 13.30 -20.63 -12.98
C ALA A 161 14.34 -19.87 -13.83
N VAL A 162 14.41 -20.23 -15.12
CA VAL A 162 15.23 -19.56 -16.15
C VAL A 162 15.09 -18.05 -16.02
N ASP A 163 16.21 -17.32 -16.12
CA ASP A 163 16.19 -15.86 -16.09
C ASP A 163 15.14 -15.34 -17.10
N PRO A 164 14.11 -14.61 -16.64
CA PRO A 164 13.11 -14.03 -17.52
C PRO A 164 13.76 -13.06 -18.50
N SER A 165 13.07 -12.79 -19.61
CA SER A 165 13.59 -11.88 -20.61
C SER A 165 13.64 -10.45 -20.08
N PHE A 166 14.51 -9.60 -20.64
CA PHE A 166 14.55 -8.17 -20.30
C PHE A 166 13.19 -7.48 -20.50
N ASP A 167 12.40 -7.95 -21.47
CA ASP A 167 11.06 -7.42 -21.74
C ASP A 167 10.07 -7.78 -20.62
N ASP A 168 10.20 -8.97 -20.02
CA ASP A 168 9.38 -9.38 -18.86
C ASP A 168 9.72 -8.55 -17.61
N ASP A 169 11.01 -8.32 -17.37
CA ASP A 169 11.49 -7.52 -16.23
C ASP A 169 11.03 -6.06 -16.37
N SER A 170 11.14 -5.50 -17.57
CA SER A 170 10.65 -4.16 -17.87
C SER A 170 9.12 -4.04 -17.71
N TYR A 171 8.36 -5.04 -18.17
CA TYR A 171 6.91 -5.09 -17.99
C TYR A 171 6.52 -5.12 -16.51
N LEU A 172 7.16 -5.98 -15.72
CA LEU A 172 6.91 -6.11 -14.28
C LEU A 172 7.20 -4.82 -13.52
N LEU A 173 8.31 -4.15 -13.85
CA LEU A 173 8.63 -2.85 -13.25
C LEU A 173 7.64 -1.77 -13.70
N ALA A 174 7.20 -1.79 -14.96
CA ALA A 174 6.22 -0.82 -15.47
C ALA A 174 4.89 -0.87 -14.70
N LEU A 175 4.44 -2.05 -14.26
CA LEU A 175 3.23 -2.20 -13.43
C LEU A 175 3.28 -1.39 -12.11
N SER A 176 4.49 -1.08 -11.61
CA SER A 176 4.66 -0.35 -10.35
C SER A 176 4.45 1.16 -10.45
N TYR A 177 4.67 1.76 -11.64
CA TYR A 177 4.61 3.21 -11.79
C TYR A 177 3.62 3.68 -12.86
N ALA A 178 3.39 2.89 -13.93
CA ALA A 178 2.58 3.31 -15.07
C ALA A 178 1.08 3.32 -14.70
N GLY A 179 0.54 4.52 -14.52
CA GLY A 179 -0.85 4.74 -14.09
C GLY A 179 -1.83 5.07 -15.21
N GLY A 180 -1.39 4.98 -16.47
CA GLY A 180 -2.20 5.26 -17.64
C GLY A 180 -2.60 6.73 -17.75
N ALA A 181 -3.76 7.00 -18.36
CA ALA A 181 -4.22 8.36 -18.60
C ALA A 181 -4.37 9.16 -17.30
N ASN A 182 -3.57 10.22 -17.15
CA ASN A 182 -3.48 11.05 -15.94
C ASN A 182 -2.94 10.33 -14.68
N GLY A 183 -2.40 9.12 -14.81
CA GLY A 183 -1.85 8.36 -13.69
C GLY A 183 -2.91 7.85 -12.70
N MET A 184 -4.14 7.63 -13.17
CA MET A 184 -5.30 7.37 -12.31
C MET A 184 -6.05 6.09 -12.65
N GLU A 185 -5.69 5.34 -13.70
CA GLU A 185 -6.51 4.21 -14.17
C GLU A 185 -6.72 3.14 -13.08
N THR A 186 -5.67 2.78 -12.36
CA THR A 186 -5.75 1.83 -11.25
C THR A 186 -6.47 2.42 -10.04
N THR A 187 -6.20 3.69 -9.74
CA THR A 187 -6.83 4.39 -8.61
C THR A 187 -8.34 4.57 -8.82
N ASP A 188 -8.78 4.92 -10.03
CA ASP A 188 -10.18 5.10 -10.39
C ASP A 188 -10.98 3.79 -10.35
N ARG A 189 -10.30 2.64 -10.45
CA ARG A 189 -10.90 1.31 -10.19
C ARG A 189 -11.05 1.04 -8.70
N LEU A 190 -10.04 1.40 -7.89
CA LEU A 190 -10.06 1.16 -6.45
C LEU A 190 -11.05 2.08 -5.71
N LEU A 191 -11.07 3.36 -6.04
CA LEU A 191 -11.85 4.37 -5.31
C LEU A 191 -13.32 3.97 -5.11
N PRO A 192 -14.11 3.62 -6.15
CA PRO A 192 -15.51 3.20 -5.97
C PRO A 192 -15.66 1.85 -5.25
N ASP A 193 -14.62 1.00 -5.27
CA ASP A 193 -14.63 -0.31 -4.61
C ASP A 193 -14.43 -0.22 -3.09
N LEU A 194 -13.93 0.92 -2.58
CA LEU A 194 -13.67 1.13 -1.15
C LEU A 194 -14.90 0.85 -0.27
N ALA A 195 -16.11 1.19 -0.73
CA ALA A 195 -17.34 0.90 0.01
C ALA A 195 -17.69 -0.59 0.10
N ARG A 196 -17.24 -1.40 -0.88
CA ARG A 196 -17.41 -2.86 -0.86
C ARG A 196 -16.38 -3.50 0.07
N ILE A 197 -15.12 -3.09 -0.03
CA ILE A 197 -14.02 -3.82 0.59
C ILE A 197 -13.77 -3.44 2.05
N LEU A 198 -13.89 -2.15 2.40
CA LEU A 198 -13.60 -1.69 3.75
C LEU A 198 -14.66 -2.18 4.74
N SER A 199 -14.20 -2.59 5.92
CA SER A 199 -15.08 -2.88 7.04
C SER A 199 -15.85 -1.61 7.46
N ALA A 200 -16.88 -1.78 8.28
CA ALA A 200 -17.70 -0.67 8.77
C ALA A 200 -16.88 0.42 9.50
N ARG A 201 -15.79 0.02 10.15
CA ARG A 201 -14.84 0.90 10.87
C ARG A 201 -13.64 1.30 10.01
N GLY A 202 -13.56 0.80 8.78
CA GLY A 202 -12.35 0.85 7.98
C GLY A 202 -11.96 2.23 7.45
N CYS A 203 -10.69 2.35 7.09
CA CYS A 203 -10.13 3.51 6.40
C CYS A 203 -9.13 3.08 5.32
N ALA A 204 -8.91 3.93 4.33
CA ALA A 204 -7.88 3.77 3.32
C ALA A 204 -6.88 4.93 3.35
N TYR A 205 -5.61 4.63 3.08
CA TYR A 205 -4.52 5.57 2.82
C TYR A 205 -4.10 5.42 1.37
N VAL A 206 -4.31 6.45 0.56
CA VAL A 206 -4.00 6.44 -0.88
C VAL A 206 -3.03 7.55 -1.18
N LEU A 207 -1.86 7.21 -1.74
CA LEU A 207 -0.89 8.19 -2.21
C LEU A 207 -1.28 8.75 -3.58
N LEU A 208 -1.13 10.06 -3.77
CA LEU A 208 -1.39 10.77 -5.01
C LEU A 208 -0.32 11.83 -5.26
N CYS A 209 0.05 12.03 -6.52
CA CYS A 209 0.87 13.17 -6.93
C CYS A 209 -0.02 14.37 -7.33
N ALA A 210 0.60 15.53 -7.58
CA ALA A 210 -0.12 16.74 -7.98
C ALA A 210 -0.99 16.56 -9.24
N GLN A 211 -0.50 15.78 -10.21
CA GLN A 211 -1.16 15.53 -11.50
C GLN A 211 -2.44 14.72 -11.35
N ASN A 212 -2.53 13.89 -10.29
CA ASN A 212 -3.74 13.14 -9.96
C ASN A 212 -4.87 14.01 -9.40
N LYS A 213 -4.65 15.32 -9.20
CA LYS A 213 -5.63 16.30 -8.71
C LYS A 213 -6.30 15.86 -7.39
N PRO A 214 -5.52 15.69 -6.30
CA PRO A 214 -6.00 15.14 -5.03
C PRO A 214 -7.20 15.89 -4.44
N ASP A 215 -7.30 17.21 -4.65
CA ASP A 215 -8.47 17.99 -4.21
C ASP A 215 -9.76 17.59 -4.93
N LEU A 216 -9.70 17.29 -6.24
CA LEU A 216 -10.85 16.77 -6.98
C LEU A 216 -11.20 15.35 -6.54
N VAL A 217 -10.19 14.51 -6.27
CA VAL A 217 -10.41 13.16 -5.74
C VAL A 217 -11.19 13.24 -4.43
N LYS A 218 -10.75 14.07 -3.46
CA LYS A 218 -11.45 14.27 -2.19
C LYS A 218 -12.90 14.73 -2.35
N LEU A 219 -13.17 15.64 -3.29
CA LEU A 219 -14.52 16.15 -3.56
C LEU A 219 -15.46 15.06 -4.10
N LYS A 220 -14.94 14.11 -4.87
CA LYS A 220 -15.73 13.00 -5.45
C LYS A 220 -16.05 11.90 -4.43
N ILE A 221 -15.30 11.77 -3.35
CA ILE A 221 -15.46 10.64 -2.40
C ILE A 221 -16.89 10.48 -1.86
N PRO A 222 -17.58 11.53 -1.38
CA PRO A 222 -18.95 11.40 -0.91
C PRO A 222 -19.94 10.99 -2.01
N GLU A 223 -19.69 11.41 -3.25
CA GLU A 223 -20.52 11.04 -4.41
C GLU A 223 -20.31 9.57 -4.80
N LEU A 224 -19.06 9.10 -4.76
CA LEU A 224 -18.68 7.73 -5.12
C LEU A 224 -19.11 6.71 -4.06
N LEU A 225 -18.97 7.04 -2.78
CA LEU A 225 -19.10 6.07 -1.68
C LEU A 225 -20.36 6.26 -0.83
N GLY A 226 -21.05 7.38 -0.99
CA GLY A 226 -22.28 7.71 -0.29
C GLY A 226 -22.08 8.57 0.96
N LYS A 227 -23.20 8.86 1.63
CA LYS A 227 -23.23 9.73 2.82
C LYS A 227 -22.39 9.16 3.96
N GLY A 228 -21.62 10.02 4.62
CA GLY A 228 -20.76 9.67 5.76
C GLY A 228 -19.29 9.45 5.40
N TRP A 229 -18.98 9.19 4.13
CA TRP A 229 -17.60 9.09 3.67
C TRP A 229 -16.92 10.45 3.63
N LYS A 230 -15.69 10.48 4.13
CA LYS A 230 -14.81 11.65 4.17
C LYS A 230 -13.47 11.30 3.57
N ALA A 231 -12.79 12.33 3.07
CA ALA A 231 -11.43 12.23 2.61
C ALA A 231 -10.66 13.49 2.98
N GLN A 232 -9.42 13.32 3.47
CA GLN A 232 -8.56 14.43 3.81
C GLN A 232 -7.10 14.10 3.51
N THR A 233 -6.31 15.13 3.20
CA THR A 233 -4.86 14.98 3.09
C THR A 233 -4.28 14.88 4.51
N VAL A 234 -3.56 13.80 4.80
CA VAL A 234 -2.92 13.52 6.10
C VAL A 234 -1.39 13.52 6.03
N GLY A 235 -0.82 13.41 4.83
CA GLY A 235 0.61 13.51 4.58
C GLY A 235 0.89 14.33 3.32
N SER A 236 2.04 15.00 3.26
CA SER A 236 2.46 15.78 2.08
C SER A 236 3.98 15.98 2.05
N SER A 237 4.61 15.81 0.88
CA SER A 237 6.04 16.07 0.69
C SER A 237 6.45 17.56 0.76
N GLY A 238 5.47 18.47 0.89
CA GLY A 238 5.69 19.88 1.14
C GLY A 238 5.75 20.75 -0.12
N LYS A 239 6.39 21.93 -0.03
CA LYS A 239 6.52 22.89 -1.15
C LYS A 239 7.87 22.79 -1.88
N THR A 240 8.81 22.02 -1.35
CA THR A 240 10.18 21.87 -1.86
C THR A 240 10.32 20.77 -2.92
N ALA A 241 9.35 19.87 -3.03
CA ALA A 241 9.24 18.93 -4.15
C ALA A 241 8.54 19.63 -5.32
N GLY A 242 9.23 19.84 -6.44
CA GLY A 242 8.76 20.61 -7.59
C GLY A 242 7.47 20.05 -8.24
N TRP A 243 7.59 19.38 -9.39
CA TRP A 243 6.44 18.86 -10.15
C TRP A 243 5.78 17.63 -9.49
N GLU A 244 6.38 17.10 -8.42
CA GLU A 244 5.99 15.88 -7.70
C GLU A 244 5.53 16.21 -6.27
N LYS A 245 4.55 17.11 -6.14
CA LYS A 245 3.92 17.30 -4.83
C LYS A 245 3.09 16.06 -4.49
N LEU A 246 3.66 15.19 -3.65
CA LEU A 246 3.03 13.97 -3.17
C LEU A 246 2.13 14.28 -1.97
N GLN A 247 1.00 13.58 -1.91
CA GLN A 247 0.01 13.69 -0.85
C GLN A 247 -0.52 12.31 -0.49
N VAL A 248 -0.67 12.05 0.81
CA VAL A 248 -1.38 10.85 1.30
C VAL A 248 -2.78 11.27 1.72
N LEU A 249 -3.80 10.68 1.12
CA LEU A 249 -5.20 10.88 1.45
C LEU A 249 -5.65 9.78 2.40
N ARG A 250 -6.26 10.16 3.52
CA ARG A 250 -7.05 9.24 4.33
C ARG A 250 -8.50 9.32 3.91
N ILE A 251 -9.12 8.19 3.59
CA ILE A 251 -10.53 8.05 3.23
C ILE A 251 -11.20 7.13 4.26
N TRP A 252 -12.32 7.55 4.87
CA TRP A 252 -13.00 6.74 5.90
C TRP A 252 -14.49 7.10 5.99
N ASN A 253 -15.28 6.23 6.61
CA ASN A 253 -16.69 6.48 6.88
C ASN A 253 -16.90 6.95 8.34
N GLU A 254 -17.45 8.16 8.53
CA GLU A 254 -17.82 8.66 9.87
C GLU A 254 -19.16 8.14 10.37
N ALA A 255 -20.07 7.73 9.49
CA ALA A 255 -21.46 7.40 9.87
C ALA A 255 -21.60 6.07 10.64
N VAL A 256 -20.49 5.45 11.05
CA VAL A 256 -20.45 4.11 11.64
C VAL A 256 -19.71 4.09 13.00
N LEU A 257 -19.52 5.25 13.64
CA LEU A 257 -19.14 5.35 15.05
C LEU A 257 -20.28 5.91 15.89
#